data_AF-A0A8R7TIH0-F1
#
_entry.id   AF-A0A8R7TIH0-F1
#
_cell.length_a   1.000
_cell.length_b   1.000
_cell.length_c   1.000
_cell.angle_alpha   90.00
_cell.angle_beta   90.00
_cell.angle_gamma   90.00
#
_symmetry.space_group_name_H-M   'P 1'
#
loop_
_entity.id
_entity.type
_entity.pdbx_description
1 polymer ?
#
loop_
_entity_poly.entity_id
_entity_poly.type
_entity_poly.pdbx_seq_one_letter_code
_entity_poly.pdbx_strand_id
1 'polypeptide(L)' 'MLEGGNYGVWAAKMKIFMRARGVWAAVEGDGAVEEIKDQEAFAAIAQAVPDAVFMTISEKETTKEAWEALKEMHAGDD' A
#
# COMPACT_ATOMS: atom_id res chain seq x y z
N MET A 1 6.37 -3.31 9.89
CA MET A 1 6.20 -1.89 9.56
C MET A 1 7.21 -1.55 8.48
N LEU A 2 6.93 -0.57 7.63
CA LEU A 2 7.89 -0.08 6.63
C LEU A 2 8.99 0.68 7.36
N GLU A 3 10.23 0.33 7.07
CA GLU A 3 11.44 0.90 7.67
C GLU A 3 12.48 1.11 6.55
N GLY A 4 13.51 1.90 6.83
CA GLY A 4 14.57 2.16 5.85
C GLY A 4 15.22 0.86 5.37
N GLY A 5 15.23 0.64 4.04
CA GLY A 5 15.86 -0.52 3.41
C GLY A 5 15.11 -1.85 3.56
N ASN A 6 13.87 -1.87 4.07
CA ASN A 6 13.08 -3.11 4.20
C ASN A 6 11.91 -3.22 3.20
N TYR A 7 11.83 -2.31 2.22
CA TYR A 7 10.68 -2.17 1.32
C TYR A 7 10.27 -3.49 0.67
N GLY A 8 11.22 -4.26 0.12
CA GLY A 8 10.92 -5.56 -0.52
C GLY A 8 10.24 -6.56 0.41
N VAL A 9 10.72 -6.69 1.65
CA VAL A 9 10.12 -7.59 2.66
C VAL A 9 8.76 -7.06 3.10
N TRP A 10 8.63 -5.75 3.31
CA TRP A 10 7.37 -5.11 3.66
C TRP A 10 6.31 -5.32 2.58
N ALA A 11 6.67 -5.08 1.31
CA ALA A 11 5.77 -5.22 0.17
C ALA A 11 5.29 -6.66 0.01
N ALA A 12 6.17 -7.66 0.19
CA ALA A 12 5.79 -9.06 0.17
C ALA A 12 4.79 -9.42 1.28
N LYS A 13 5.04 -8.96 2.52
CA LYS A 13 4.11 -9.16 3.65
C LYS A 13 2.76 -8.52 3.39
N MET A 14 2.74 -7.29 2.86
CA MET A 14 1.50 -6.57 2.58
C MET A 14 0.69 -7.27 1.50
N LYS A 15 1.35 -7.73 0.43
CA LYS A 15 0.71 -8.52 -0.63
C LYS A 15 0.06 -9.79 -0.10
N ILE A 16 0.74 -10.54 0.77
CA ILE A 16 0.18 -11.74 1.39
C ILE A 16 -1.04 -11.39 2.27
N PHE A 17 -0.92 -10.38 3.12
CA PHE A 17 -1.98 -9.94 4.01
C PHE A 17 -3.24 -9.49 3.27
N MET A 18 -3.10 -8.63 2.27
CA MET A 18 -4.21 -8.12 1.47
C MET A 18 -4.88 -9.20 0.62
N ARG A 19 -4.10 -10.17 0.11
CA ARG A 19 -4.66 -11.34 -0.59
C ARG A 19 -5.50 -12.20 0.34
N ALA A 20 -5.04 -12.44 1.58
CA ALA A 20 -5.82 -13.18 2.58
C ALA A 20 -7.13 -12.47 2.95
N ARG A 21 -7.18 -11.13 2.85
CA ARG A 21 -8.38 -10.31 3.05
C ARG A 21 -9.23 -10.12 1.79
N GLY A 22 -8.77 -10.55 0.61
CA GLY A 22 -9.49 -10.37 -0.65
C GLY A 22 -9.49 -8.93 -1.18
N VAL A 23 -8.59 -8.06 -0.71
CA VAL A 23 -8.55 -6.63 -1.06
C VAL A 23 -7.38 -6.26 -1.99
N TRP A 24 -6.52 -7.22 -2.34
CA TRP A 24 -5.33 -6.97 -3.19
C TRP A 24 -5.66 -6.38 -4.57
N ALA A 25 -6.86 -6.62 -5.11
CA ALA A 25 -7.30 -6.03 -6.37
C ALA A 25 -7.30 -4.49 -6.35
N ALA A 26 -7.46 -3.86 -5.17
CA ALA A 26 -7.33 -2.42 -4.99
C ALA A 26 -5.94 -1.88 -5.32
N VAL A 27 -4.89 -2.70 -5.11
CA VAL A 27 -3.50 -2.35 -5.43
C VAL A 27 -3.20 -2.51 -6.92
N GLU A 28 -3.78 -3.53 -7.56
CA GLU A 28 -3.61 -3.77 -9.00
C GLU A 28 -4.36 -2.69 -9.81
N GLY A 29 -5.54 -2.28 -9.34
CA GLY A 29 -6.41 -1.33 -10.04
C GLY A 29 -6.99 -1.89 -11.33
N ASP A 30 -7.08 -3.22 -11.43
CA ASP A 30 -7.65 -3.91 -12.56
C ASP A 30 -9.18 -3.99 -12.39
N GLY A 31 -9.87 -2.99 -12.93
CA GLY A 31 -11.34 -2.93 -12.97
C GLY A 31 -11.98 -2.16 -11.83
N ALA A 32 -13.31 -2.28 -11.72
CA ALA A 32 -14.08 -1.59 -10.70
C ALA A 32 -13.84 -2.25 -9.33
N VAL A 33 -13.16 -1.54 -8.44
CA VAL A 33 -12.97 -1.93 -7.04
C VAL A 33 -14.07 -1.25 -6.23
N GLU A 34 -14.75 -2.02 -5.38
CA GLU A 34 -15.71 -1.46 -4.43
C GLU A 34 -14.99 -0.48 -3.49
N GLU A 35 -15.54 0.72 -3.31
CA GLU A 35 -14.94 1.78 -2.49
C GLU A 35 -14.52 1.25 -1.10
N ILE A 36 -15.34 0.42 -0.47
CA ILE A 36 -15.01 -0.15 0.84
C ILE A 36 -13.78 -1.07 0.81
N LYS A 37 -13.59 -1.84 -0.26
CA LYS A 37 -12.41 -2.71 -0.42
C LYS A 37 -11.15 -1.89 -0.69
N ASP A 38 -11.29 -0.80 -1.43
CA ASP A 38 -10.20 0.16 -1.61
C ASP A 38 -9.83 0.80 -0.27
N GLN A 39 -10.79 1.36 0.47
CA GLN A 39 -10.52 1.97 1.78
C GLN A 39 -9.95 0.97 2.80
N GLU A 40 -10.40 -0.29 2.80
CA GLU A 40 -9.81 -1.35 3.64
C GLU A 40 -8.35 -1.65 3.29
N ALA A 41 -8.00 -1.66 2.00
CA ALA A 41 -6.63 -1.85 1.55
C ALA A 41 -5.77 -0.63 1.89
N PHE A 42 -6.28 0.58 1.68
CA PHE A 42 -5.62 1.82 2.07
C PHE A 42 -5.32 1.82 3.57
N ALA A 43 -6.31 1.52 4.42
CA ALA A 43 -6.13 1.45 5.86
C ALA A 43 -5.05 0.44 6.27
N ALA A 44 -4.95 -0.70 5.56
CA ALA A 44 -3.90 -1.69 5.78
C ALA A 44 -2.49 -1.16 5.45
N ILE A 45 -2.35 -0.30 4.44
CA ILE A 45 -1.09 0.41 4.16
C ILE A 45 -0.81 1.44 5.25
N ALA A 46 -1.79 2.29 5.57
CA ALA A 46 -1.65 3.38 6.54
C ALA A 46 -1.17 2.89 7.91
N GLN A 47 -1.71 1.78 8.42
CA GLN A 47 -1.28 1.20 9.71
C GLN A 47 0.14 0.59 9.67
N ALA A 48 0.67 0.33 8.48
CA ALA A 48 1.89 -0.44 8.29
C ALA A 48 3.09 0.43 7.88
N VAL A 49 2.92 1.75 7.80
CA VAL A 49 3.96 2.73 7.46
C VAL A 49 4.21 3.69 8.63
N PRO A 50 5.40 4.32 8.73
CA PRO A 50 5.65 5.39 9.70
C PRO A 50 4.84 6.66 9.40
N ASP A 51 4.63 7.51 10.41
CA ASP A 51 3.84 8.76 10.28
C ASP A 51 4.32 9.67 9.14
N ALA A 52 5.64 9.77 8.93
CA ALA A 52 6.20 10.58 7.85
C ALA A 52 5.75 10.09 6.46
N VAL A 53 5.68 8.77 6.28
CA VAL A 53 5.22 8.14 5.04
C VAL A 53 3.69 8.17 4.95
N PHE A 54 2.99 8.00 6.07
CA PHE A 54 1.53 8.14 6.15
C PHE A 54 1.08 9.51 5.65
N MET A 55 1.73 10.60 6.08
CA MET A 55 1.39 11.95 5.63
C MET A 55 1.51 12.08 4.11
N THR A 56 2.53 11.50 3.50
CA THR A 56 2.71 11.50 2.03
C THR A 56 1.62 10.74 1.29
N ILE A 57 1.24 9.55 1.78
CA ILE A 57 0.21 8.75 1.09
C ILE A 57 -1.20 9.27 1.37
N SER A 58 -1.43 9.99 2.47
CA SER A 58 -2.77 10.50 2.84
C SER A 58 -3.39 11.46 1.82
N GLU A 59 -2.58 12.03 0.93
CA GLU A 59 -3.01 12.89 -0.18
C GLU A 59 -3.52 12.09 -1.40
N LYS A 60 -3.40 10.77 -1.39
CA LYS A 60 -3.83 9.90 -2.49
C LYS A 60 -5.29 9.50 -2.34
N GLU A 61 -6.00 9.37 -3.45
CA GLU A 61 -7.43 9.06 -3.45
C GLU A 61 -7.67 7.54 -3.42
N THR A 62 -6.74 6.75 -3.96
CA THR A 62 -6.88 5.29 -4.07
C THR A 62 -5.72 4.54 -3.43
N THR A 63 -5.96 3.28 -3.05
CA THR A 63 -4.90 2.38 -2.57
C THR A 63 -3.79 2.22 -3.60
N LYS A 64 -4.16 2.16 -4.88
CA LYS A 64 -3.20 2.02 -5.98
C LYS A 64 -2.22 3.18 -6.01
N GLU A 65 -2.72 4.41 -5.98
CA GLU A 65 -1.88 5.61 -5.99
C GLU A 65 -0.96 5.67 -4.76
N ALA A 66 -1.48 5.31 -3.58
CA ALA A 66 -0.67 5.20 -2.36
C ALA A 66 0.44 4.15 -2.52
N TRP A 67 0.12 2.98 -3.08
CA TRP A 67 1.08 1.91 -3.31
C TRP A 67 2.14 2.27 -4.36
N GLU A 68 1.77 2.96 -5.42
CA GLU A 68 2.68 3.46 -6.46
C GLU A 68 3.62 4.52 -5.91
N ALA A 69 3.11 5.47 -5.11
CA ALA A 69 3.96 6.46 -4.43
C ALA A 69 5.01 5.79 -3.52
N LEU A 70 4.61 4.75 -2.78
CA LEU A 70 5.55 3.96 -1.97
C LEU A 70 6.61 3.26 -2.82
N LYS A 71 6.23 2.67 -3.97
CA LYS A 71 7.21 2.09 -4.90
C LYS A 71 8.20 3.12 -5.39
N GLU A 72 7.74 4.30 -5.79
CA GLU A 72 8.59 5.36 -6.31
C GLU A 72 9.57 5.89 -5.27
N MET A 73 9.10 6.10 -4.03
CA MET A 73 9.94 6.51 -2.90
C MET A 73 11.07 5.51 -2.62
N HIS A 74 10.85 4.23 -2.93
CA HIS A 74 11.76 3.12 -2.64
C HIS A 74 12.33 2.48 -3.92
N ALA A 75 12.25 3.13 -5.07
CA ALA A 75 12.70 2.58 -6.36
C ALA A 75 14.22 2.35 -6.47
N GLY A 76 14.98 2.75 -5.45
CA GLY A 76 16.41 2.47 -5.30
C GLY A 76 16.78 1.60 -4.09
N ASP A 77 15.78 1.15 -3.31
CA ASP A 77 15.98 0.18 -2.22
C ASP A 77 15.96 -1.25 -2.81
N ASP A 78 17.08 -1.65 -3.40
CA ASP A 78 17.42 -3.06 -3.73
C ASP A 78 18.74 -3.46 -3.05
#